data_AF-K1RQ72-F1
#
_entry.id   AF-K1RQ72-F1
#
_cell.length_a   1.000
_cell.length_b   1.000
_cell.length_c   1.000
_cell.angle_alpha   90.00
_cell.angle_beta   90.00
_cell.angle_gamma   90.00
#
_symmetry.space_group_name_H-M   'P 1'
#
loop_
_entity.id
_entity.type
_entity.pdbx_description
1 polymer ?
#
loop_
_entity_poly.entity_id
_entity_poly.type
_entity_poly.pdbx_seq_one_letter_code
_entity_poly.pdbx_strand_id
1 'polypeptide(L)'
;YAQAMQALERGEKSYFDAKETAIIMQHNRQFEQISPIKQCFLQVFEPASTPENGEYLMAAAIFDILKQKFGSSLQVSSIQKLGRELQNIEGLKNRRTRFGTEYLVVRK
;
A
#
# COMPACT_ATOMS: atom_id res chain seq x y z
N TYR A 1 18.65 -7.70 2.01
CA TYR A 1 17.80 -8.05 3.18
C TYR A 1 18.20 -9.35 3.87
N ALA A 2 18.67 -10.40 3.17
CA ALA A 2 19.05 -11.67 3.82
C ALA A 2 20.32 -11.58 4.71
N GLN A 3 21.31 -10.75 4.34
CA GLN A 3 22.55 -10.62 5.13
C GLN A 3 22.40 -9.75 6.39
N ALA A 4 21.37 -8.90 6.48
CA ALA A 4 21.13 -8.03 7.65
C ALA A 4 20.31 -8.73 8.75
N MET A 5 19.56 -9.79 8.42
CA MET A 5 18.72 -10.52 9.37
C MET A 5 19.51 -11.55 10.19
N GLN A 6 20.64 -12.06 9.69
CA GLN A 6 21.48 -13.04 10.41
C GLN A 6 22.25 -12.45 11.61
N ALA A 7 22.33 -11.12 11.72
CA ALA A 7 23.06 -10.46 12.80
C ALA A 7 22.22 -10.24 14.08
N LEU A 8 20.90 -10.50 14.04
CA LEU A 8 19.99 -10.26 15.17
C LEU A 8 19.99 -11.38 16.24
N GLU A 9 20.54 -12.55 15.95
CA GLU A 9 20.55 -13.71 16.88
C GLU A 9 21.75 -13.76 17.85
N ARG A 10 22.77 -12.93 17.64
CA ARG A 10 23.90 -12.80 18.55
C ARG A 10 23.90 -11.39 19.07
N GLY A 11 23.61 -11.20 20.37
CA GLY A 11 23.47 -9.90 21.04
C GLY A 11 24.73 -9.03 21.05
N GLU A 12 25.25 -8.66 19.89
CA GLU A 12 26.30 -7.69 19.68
C GLU A 12 25.72 -6.39 19.12
N LYS A 13 26.33 -5.27 19.55
CA LYS A 13 25.88 -3.90 19.35
C LYS A 13 25.54 -3.60 17.88
N SER A 14 24.32 -3.09 17.67
CA SER A 14 23.74 -2.70 16.37
C SER A 14 24.70 -1.84 15.54
N TYR A 15 25.12 -2.34 14.38
CA TYR A 15 26.03 -1.67 13.45
C TYR A 15 25.45 -0.45 12.72
N PHE A 16 24.22 -0.04 13.03
CA PHE A 16 23.61 1.16 12.45
C PHE A 16 22.86 1.95 13.54
N ASP A 17 23.12 3.24 13.59
CA ASP A 17 22.34 4.19 14.40
C ASP A 17 20.90 4.27 13.84
N ALA A 18 19.92 4.66 14.66
CA ALA A 18 18.51 4.76 14.25
C ALA A 18 18.33 5.69 13.02
N LYS A 19 19.20 6.71 12.91
CA LYS A 19 19.27 7.61 11.76
C LYS A 19 19.76 6.93 10.48
N GLU A 20 20.81 6.11 10.56
CA GLU A 20 21.35 5.39 9.39
C GLU A 20 20.34 4.34 8.89
N THR A 21 19.64 3.68 9.81
CA THR A 21 18.56 2.75 9.46
C THR A 21 17.44 3.44 8.69
N ALA A 22 17.03 4.65 9.10
CA ALA A 22 16.01 5.42 8.40
C ALA A 22 16.45 5.85 6.98
N ILE A 23 17.71 6.25 6.81
CA ILE A 23 18.27 6.61 5.50
C ILE A 23 18.31 5.39 4.58
N ILE A 24 18.73 4.23 5.08
CA ILE A 24 18.76 2.98 4.33
C ILE A 24 17.34 2.54 3.94
N MET A 25 16.36 2.67 4.84
CA MET A 25 14.95 2.37 4.54
C MET A 25 14.38 3.32 3.48
N GLN A 26 14.68 4.62 3.57
CA GLN A 26 14.26 5.62 2.59
C GLN A 26 14.87 5.33 1.21
N HIS A 27 16.17 4.97 1.18
CA HIS A 27 16.86 4.59 -0.05
C HIS A 27 16.34 3.26 -0.62
N ASN A 28 15.97 2.30 0.23
CA ASN A 28 15.44 1.00 -0.21
C ASN A 28 14.02 1.08 -0.76
N ARG A 29 13.28 2.15 -0.46
CA ARG A 29 11.91 2.36 -0.95
C ARG A 29 11.81 2.41 -2.47
N GLN A 30 12.85 2.89 -3.16
CA GLN A 30 12.91 2.89 -4.63
C GLN A 30 13.04 1.49 -5.24
N PHE A 31 13.49 0.51 -4.45
CA PHE A 31 13.63 -0.90 -4.84
C PHE A 31 12.46 -1.75 -4.33
N GLU A 32 11.43 -1.15 -3.70
CA GLU A 32 10.24 -1.89 -3.29
C GLU A 32 9.53 -2.45 -4.52
N GLN A 33 9.42 -3.77 -4.57
CA GLN A 33 8.67 -4.45 -5.60
C GLN A 33 7.18 -4.09 -5.46
N ILE A 34 6.63 -3.39 -6.46
CA ILE A 34 5.22 -3.02 -6.47
C ILE A 34 4.40 -4.32 -6.62
N SER A 35 3.52 -4.58 -5.65
CA SER A 35 2.62 -5.74 -5.70
C SER A 35 1.68 -5.63 -6.93
N PRO A 36 1.27 -6.75 -7.54
CA PRO A 36 0.29 -6.71 -8.64
C PRO A 36 -1.02 -6.01 -8.27
N ILE A 37 -1.41 -6.10 -6.99
CA ILE A 37 -2.60 -5.44 -6.44
C ILE A 37 -2.42 -3.93 -6.46
N LYS A 38 -1.28 -3.43 -5.96
CA LYS A 38 -0.93 -2.01 -5.99
C LYS A 38 -0.79 -1.50 -7.42
N GLN A 39 -0.24 -2.29 -8.34
CA GLN A 39 -0.20 -1.93 -9.78
C GLN A 39 -1.60 -1.77 -10.38
N CYS A 40 -2.51 -2.72 -10.13
CA CYS A 40 -3.89 -2.63 -10.61
C CYS A 40 -4.59 -1.39 -10.05
N PHE A 41 -4.41 -1.11 -8.76
CA PHE A 41 -4.93 0.09 -8.12
C PHE A 41 -4.42 1.37 -8.80
N LEU A 42 -3.10 1.51 -8.96
CA LEU A 42 -2.46 2.72 -9.51
C LEU A 42 -2.77 2.97 -11.00
N GLN A 43 -3.28 1.98 -11.72
CA GLN A 43 -3.79 2.11 -13.09
C GLN A 43 -5.22 2.68 -13.17
N VAL A 44 -5.94 2.72 -12.05
CA VAL A 44 -7.34 3.19 -12.00
C VAL A 44 -7.51 4.38 -11.09
N PHE A 45 -6.71 4.43 -10.02
CA PHE A 45 -6.83 5.42 -8.97
C PHE A 45 -5.50 6.09 -8.68
N GLU A 46 -5.59 7.30 -8.15
CA GLU A 46 -4.51 7.98 -7.45
C GLU A 46 -4.95 8.33 -6.03
N PRO A 47 -4.03 8.34 -5.04
CA PRO A 47 -4.31 8.91 -3.74
C PRO A 47 -4.71 10.38 -3.86
N ALA A 48 -5.88 10.77 -3.33
CA ALA A 48 -6.25 12.19 -3.32
C ALA A 48 -5.61 12.92 -2.14
N SER A 49 -5.15 14.15 -2.41
CA SER A 49 -4.59 15.02 -1.36
C SER A 49 -5.68 15.61 -0.47
N THR A 50 -6.85 15.93 -1.01
CA THR A 50 -7.96 16.54 -0.24
C THR A 50 -9.31 15.98 -0.67
N PRO A 51 -10.33 15.99 0.20
CA PRO A 51 -11.68 15.51 -0.11
C PRO A 51 -12.36 16.25 -1.27
N GLU A 52 -11.96 17.49 -1.57
CA GLU A 52 -12.55 18.29 -2.65
C GLU A 52 -12.15 17.79 -4.04
N ASN A 53 -10.97 17.15 -4.14
CA ASN A 53 -10.42 16.64 -5.40
C ASN A 53 -10.57 15.13 -5.57
N GLY A 54 -11.26 14.45 -4.64
CA GLY A 54 -11.40 13.01 -4.66
C GLY A 54 -12.69 12.52 -4.00
N GLU A 55 -12.87 11.20 -4.03
CA GLU A 55 -14.02 10.54 -3.41
C GLU A 55 -13.57 9.50 -2.39
N TYR A 56 -14.34 9.37 -1.31
CA TYR A 56 -14.14 8.30 -0.34
C TYR A 56 -14.84 7.03 -0.83
N LEU A 57 -14.06 5.97 -1.06
CA LEU A 57 -14.56 4.66 -1.45
C LEU A 57 -14.21 3.58 -0.43
N MET A 58 -15.16 2.69 -0.14
CA MET A 58 -14.87 1.48 0.61
C MET A 58 -13.98 0.53 -0.20
N ALA A 59 -13.21 -0.31 0.49
CA ALA A 59 -12.39 -1.35 -0.16
C ALA A 59 -13.19 -2.26 -1.09
N ALA A 60 -14.47 -2.54 -0.77
CA ALA A 60 -15.36 -3.32 -1.61
C ALA A 60 -15.67 -2.62 -2.94
N ALA A 61 -15.99 -1.32 -2.89
CA ALA A 61 -16.24 -0.54 -4.10
C ALA A 61 -14.99 -0.47 -4.98
N ILE A 62 -13.81 -0.22 -4.39
CA ILE A 62 -12.53 -0.25 -5.11
C ILE A 62 -12.31 -1.62 -5.74
N PHE A 63 -12.54 -2.71 -5.00
CA PHE A 63 -12.40 -4.08 -5.49
C PHE A 63 -13.30 -4.35 -6.71
N ASP A 64 -14.57 -3.96 -6.64
CA ASP A 64 -15.52 -4.15 -7.72
C ASP A 64 -15.13 -3.37 -8.98
N ILE A 65 -14.65 -2.14 -8.82
CA ILE A 65 -14.17 -1.32 -9.95
C ILE A 65 -12.93 -1.95 -10.59
N LEU A 66 -11.98 -2.43 -9.78
CA LEU A 66 -10.82 -3.16 -10.31
C LEU A 66 -11.24 -4.43 -11.03
N LYS A 67 -12.21 -5.17 -10.49
CA LYS A 67 -12.75 -6.39 -11.12
C LYS A 67 -13.49 -6.09 -12.41
N GLN A 68 -14.18 -4.95 -12.53
CA GLN A 68 -14.79 -4.52 -13.78
C GLN A 68 -13.76 -4.17 -14.86
N LYS A 69 -12.67 -3.48 -14.49
CA LYS A 69 -11.62 -3.09 -15.46
C LYS A 69 -10.75 -4.25 -15.91
N PHE A 70 -10.35 -5.12 -14.99
CA PHE A 70 -9.38 -6.19 -15.26
C PHE A 70 -10.04 -7.56 -15.42
N GLY A 71 -11.30 -7.73 -15.03
CA GLY A 71 -12.03 -8.99 -15.15
C GLY A 71 -11.27 -10.17 -14.52
N SER A 72 -11.20 -11.27 -15.26
CA SER A 72 -10.48 -12.49 -14.86
C SER A 72 -8.96 -12.32 -14.78
N SER A 73 -8.39 -11.23 -15.33
CA SER A 73 -6.95 -10.94 -15.24
C SER A 73 -6.55 -10.28 -13.92
N LEU A 74 -7.52 -9.85 -13.11
CA LEU A 74 -7.27 -9.29 -11.79
C LEU A 74 -6.65 -10.38 -10.88
N GLN A 75 -5.35 -10.27 -10.61
CA GLN A 75 -4.63 -11.17 -9.69
C GLN A 75 -5.05 -10.97 -8.21
N VAL A 76 -5.96 -10.04 -7.93
CA VAL A 76 -6.53 -9.79 -6.61
C VAL A 76 -7.64 -10.82 -6.34
N SER A 77 -7.28 -11.96 -5.75
CA SER A 77 -8.25 -13.02 -5.43
C SER A 77 -9.06 -12.77 -4.15
N SER A 78 -8.74 -11.72 -3.38
CA SER A 78 -9.36 -11.49 -2.07
C SER A 78 -9.41 -10.01 -1.71
N ILE A 79 -10.59 -9.57 -1.26
CA ILE A 79 -10.82 -8.22 -0.72
C ILE A 79 -9.97 -7.94 0.52
N GLN A 80 -9.67 -8.96 1.33
CA GLN A 80 -8.80 -8.80 2.51
C GLN A 80 -7.37 -8.47 2.10
N LYS A 81 -6.85 -9.11 1.04
CA LYS A 81 -5.53 -8.78 0.48
C LYS A 81 -5.52 -7.37 -0.08
N LEU A 82 -6.56 -6.96 -0.82
CA LEU A 82 -6.70 -5.59 -1.29
C LEU A 82 -6.69 -4.60 -0.11
N GLY A 83 -7.47 -4.84 0.94
CA GLY A 83 -7.53 -3.96 2.10
C GLY A 83 -6.18 -3.74 2.76
N ARG A 84 -5.37 -4.81 2.91
CA ARG A 84 -4.00 -4.71 3.44
C ARG A 84 -3.09 -3.88 2.51
N GLU A 85 -3.19 -4.10 1.21
CA GLU A 85 -2.42 -3.34 0.23
C GLU A 85 -2.79 -1.86 0.26
N LEU A 86 -4.08 -1.50 0.28
CA LEU A 86 -4.53 -0.11 0.37
C LEU A 86 -3.98 0.59 1.61
N GLN A 87 -3.91 -0.08 2.76
CA GLN A 87 -3.32 0.47 3.97
C GLN A 87 -1.82 0.79 3.85
N ASN A 88 -1.12 0.09 2.95
CA ASN A 88 0.31 0.25 2.71
C ASN A 88 0.62 1.17 1.52
N ILE A 89 -0.39 1.70 0.83
CA ILE A 89 -0.17 2.68 -0.24
C ILE A 89 0.17 4.03 0.38
N GLU A 90 1.38 4.50 0.11
CA GLU A 90 1.84 5.80 0.58
C GLU A 90 0.94 6.93 0.07
N GLY A 91 0.61 7.86 0.97
CA GLY A 91 -0.25 9.01 0.68
C GLY A 91 -1.74 8.69 0.60
N LEU A 92 -2.16 7.42 0.68
CA LEU A 92 -3.57 7.05 0.62
C LEU A 92 -4.27 7.33 1.96
N LYS A 93 -4.97 8.45 2.02
CA LYS A 93 -5.77 8.82 3.20
C LYS A 93 -6.95 7.87 3.35
N ASN A 94 -7.28 7.54 4.58
CA ASN A 94 -8.45 6.73 4.91
C ASN A 94 -9.22 7.31 6.09
N ARG A 95 -10.49 6.91 6.22
CA ARG A 95 -11.34 7.23 7.37
C ARG A 95 -12.16 6.02 7.79
N ARG A 96 -12.47 5.95 9.09
CA ARG A 96 -13.38 4.94 9.64
C ARG A 96 -14.80 5.45 9.59
N THR A 97 -15.72 4.60 9.16
CA THR A 97 -17.17 4.83 9.16
C THR A 97 -17.87 3.70 9.90
N ARG A 98 -19.18 3.84 10.14
CA ARG A 98 -20.01 2.75 10.69
C ARG A 98 -20.08 1.50 9.81
N PHE A 99 -19.74 1.62 8.53
CA PHE A 99 -19.81 0.53 7.54
C PHE A 99 -18.43 -0.07 7.23
N GLY A 100 -17.34 0.56 7.67
CA GLY A 100 -15.98 0.09 7.43
C GLY A 100 -14.99 1.23 7.17
N THR A 101 -13.86 0.89 6.56
CA THR A 101 -12.83 1.87 6.18
C THR A 101 -13.06 2.33 4.75
N GLU A 102 -13.05 3.64 4.55
CA GLU A 102 -13.06 4.29 3.24
C GLU A 102 -11.71 4.91 2.94
N TYR A 103 -11.33 4.92 1.67
CA TYR A 103 -10.07 5.44 1.15
C TYR A 103 -10.36 6.59 0.20
N LEU A 104 -9.60 7.67 0.35
CA LEU A 104 -9.77 8.88 -0.45
C LEU A 104 -8.97 8.75 -1.75
N VAL A 105 -9.67 8.65 -2.87
CA VAL A 105 -9.09 8.37 -4.18
C VAL A 105 -9.60 9.31 -5.26
N VAL A 106 -8.80 9.51 -6.29
CA VAL A 106 -9.20 10.14 -7.56
C VAL A 106 -9.21 9.05 -8.62
N ARG A 107 -10.23 9.01 -9.47
CA ARG A 107 -10.24 8.11 -10.64
C ARG A 107 -9.45 8.73 -11.78
N LYS A 108 -8.65 7.89 -12.45
CA LYS A 108 -7.99 8.21 -13.71
C LYS A 108 -8.92 8.03 -14.91
#